data_AF-A0A5N4EJ38-F1
#
_entry.id   AF-A0A5N4EJ38-F1
#
_cell.length_a   1.000
_cell.length_b   1.000
_cell.length_c   1.000
_cell.angle_alpha   90.00
_cell.angle_beta   90.00
_cell.angle_gamma   90.00
#
_symmetry.space_group_name_H-M   'P 1'
#
loop_
_entity.id
_entity.type
_entity.pdbx_description
1 polymer ?
#
loop_
_entity_poly.entity_id
_entity_poly.type
_entity_poly.pdbx_seq_one_letter_code
_entity_poly.pdbx_strand_id
1 'polypeptide(L)'
;MAALLPGPEPWNRVRIPKAGSRSEVTVQDPSAALEMHVVLLNISALDLCIAAVIKECCLVTLSLKSQILDAETDVLCAVLYSNHNRMGRHKPHLALKQVEQCLKRLKNMNLEGSIQDLSESFSSNENQPVATRACVIPSQPVVEFVLMKILGACKLLLRLLDCCCKTFLYP
;
A
#
# COMPACT_ATOMS: atom_id res chain seq x y z
N MET A 1 29.21 18.12 10.43
CA MET A 1 28.45 16.95 10.91
C MET A 1 27.63 16.41 9.74
N ALA A 2 28.06 15.30 9.13
CA ALA A 2 27.31 14.66 8.06
C ALA A 2 26.14 13.89 8.68
N ALA A 3 24.91 14.30 8.37
CA ALA A 3 23.72 13.55 8.74
C ALA A 3 23.78 12.19 8.03
N LEU A 4 23.79 11.11 8.81
CA LEU A 4 23.66 9.74 8.32
C LEU A 4 22.41 9.69 7.45
N LEU A 5 22.56 9.37 6.15
CA LEU A 5 21.41 9.13 5.28
C LEU A 5 20.54 8.04 5.94
N PRO A 6 19.22 8.25 6.11
CA PRO A 6 18.36 7.21 6.63
C PRO A 6 18.50 5.99 5.72
N GLY A 7 18.96 4.88 6.27
CA GLY A 7 19.01 3.62 5.54
C GLY A 7 17.62 3.28 4.97
N PRO A 8 17.54 2.45 3.92
CA PRO A 8 16.25 2.09 3.33
C PRO A 8 15.31 1.59 4.43
N GLU A 9 14.15 2.26 4.50
CA GLU A 9 13.15 2.07 5.54
C GLU A 9 12.77 0.58 5.66
N PRO A 10 12.42 0.06 6.85
CA PRO A 10 12.27 -1.37 7.10
C PRO A 10 11.36 -2.10 6.09
N TRP A 11 10.30 -1.44 5.64
CA TRP A 11 9.36 -1.96 4.64
C TRP A 11 9.96 -2.12 3.24
N ASN A 12 11.03 -1.39 2.90
CA ASN A 12 11.76 -1.56 1.63
C ASN A 12 12.71 -2.77 1.64
N ARG A 13 12.92 -3.40 2.80
CA ARG A 13 13.82 -4.56 2.98
C ARG A 13 13.09 -5.90 3.01
N VAL A 14 11.77 -5.90 3.19
CA VAL A 14 10.98 -7.12 3.26
C VAL A 14 10.74 -7.65 1.84
N ARG A 15 11.59 -8.57 1.40
CA ARG A 15 11.32 -9.42 0.23
C ARG A 15 10.80 -10.76 0.73
N ILE A 16 9.49 -10.94 0.74
CA ILE A 16 8.90 -12.27 0.96
C ILE A 16 9.06 -13.06 -0.34
N PRO A 17 9.68 -14.25 -0.32
CA PRO A 17 9.73 -15.12 -1.49
C PRO A 17 8.33 -15.41 -2.02
N LYS A 18 8.15 -15.44 -3.36
CA LYS A 18 6.84 -15.65 -4.01
C LYS A 18 6.07 -16.89 -3.53
N ALA A 19 6.79 -17.92 -3.03
CA ALA A 19 6.19 -19.13 -2.49
C ALA A 19 5.53 -18.93 -1.11
N GLY A 20 6.06 -18.02 -0.28
CA GLY A 20 5.49 -17.70 1.03
C GLY A 20 4.36 -16.66 0.97
N SER A 21 4.20 -15.97 -0.16
CA SER A 21 3.11 -15.01 -0.39
C SER A 21 1.81 -15.67 -0.86
N ARG A 22 1.80 -17.01 -1.00
CA ARG A 22 0.66 -17.83 -1.44
C ARG A 22 0.37 -19.01 -0.52
N SER A 23 0.94 -19.01 0.69
CA SER A 23 0.59 -20.03 1.68
C SER A 23 -0.81 -19.72 2.22
N GLU A 24 -1.77 -20.53 1.80
CA GLU A 24 -3.14 -20.57 2.30
C GLU A 24 -3.30 -21.82 3.15
N VAL A 25 -3.97 -21.68 4.29
CA VAL A 25 -4.38 -22.82 5.10
C VAL A 25 -5.88 -22.95 4.96
N THR A 26 -6.33 -24.01 4.30
CA THR A 26 -7.74 -24.40 4.29
C THR A 26 -8.03 -25.11 5.61
N VAL A 27 -8.77 -24.45 6.50
CA VAL A 27 -9.29 -25.10 7.71
C VAL A 27 -10.61 -25.76 7.36
N GLN A 28 -10.70 -27.10 7.50
CA GLN A 28 -11.98 -27.81 7.49
C GLN A 28 -12.65 -27.66 8.86
N ASP A 29 -13.98 -27.50 8.85
CA ASP A 29 -14.83 -27.37 10.03
C ASP A 29 -14.59 -28.49 11.06
N PRO A 30 -14.03 -28.19 12.25
CA PRO A 30 -14.00 -29.12 13.36
C PRO A 30 -15.30 -28.95 14.17
N SER A 31 -16.11 -30.02 14.22
CA SER A 31 -17.40 -30.15 14.90
C SER A 31 -17.32 -30.02 16.45
N ALA A 32 -16.85 -28.87 16.98
CA ALA A 32 -16.78 -28.57 18.42
C ALA A 32 -17.48 -27.23 18.73
N ALA A 33 -18.80 -27.31 18.96
CA ALA A 33 -19.75 -26.19 18.96
C ALA A 33 -19.50 -25.02 19.95
N LEU A 34 -18.61 -25.15 20.94
CA LEU A 34 -18.37 -24.11 21.95
C LEU A 34 -17.13 -23.25 21.67
N GLU A 35 -16.06 -23.81 21.09
CA GLU A 35 -14.94 -23.00 20.58
C GLU A 35 -15.25 -22.42 19.20
N MET A 36 -16.20 -23.04 18.48
CA MET A 36 -16.68 -22.57 17.18
C MET A 36 -17.23 -21.15 17.22
N HIS A 37 -17.97 -20.77 18.26
CA HIS A 37 -18.62 -19.44 18.32
C HIS A 37 -17.61 -18.31 18.49
N VAL A 38 -16.61 -18.48 19.36
CA VAL A 38 -15.56 -17.46 19.60
C VAL A 38 -14.61 -17.37 18.41
N VAL A 39 -14.24 -18.51 17.81
CA VAL A 39 -13.35 -18.56 16.64
C VAL A 39 -14.04 -17.97 15.41
N LEU A 40 -15.30 -18.35 15.13
CA LEU A 40 -16.08 -17.77 14.02
C LEU A 40 -16.33 -16.26 14.21
N LEU A 41 -16.61 -15.80 15.43
CA LEU A 41 -16.80 -14.38 15.71
C LEU A 41 -15.52 -13.58 15.42
N ASN A 42 -14.37 -14.07 15.88
CA ASN A 42 -13.07 -13.42 15.64
C ASN A 42 -12.66 -13.44 14.16
N ILE A 43 -12.92 -14.53 13.44
CA ILE A 43 -12.67 -14.62 11.99
C ILE A 43 -13.57 -13.62 11.25
N SER A 44 -14.87 -13.57 11.57
CA SER A 44 -15.82 -12.64 10.94
C SER A 44 -15.50 -11.15 11.20
N ALA A 45 -15.03 -10.83 12.41
CA ALA A 45 -14.59 -9.48 12.75
C ALA A 45 -13.30 -9.08 12.04
N LEU A 46 -12.36 -10.03 11.90
CA LEU A 46 -11.13 -9.82 11.15
C LEU A 46 -11.40 -9.61 9.66
N ASP A 47 -12.28 -10.42 9.06
CA ASP A 47 -12.70 -10.28 7.66
C ASP A 47 -13.35 -8.91 7.41
N LEU A 48 -14.21 -8.45 8.32
CA LEU A 48 -14.85 -7.14 8.21
C LEU A 48 -13.83 -6.00 8.28
N CYS A 49 -12.88 -6.06 9.22
CA CYS A 49 -11.81 -5.09 9.35
C CYS A 49 -10.91 -5.05 8.10
N ILE A 50 -10.54 -6.22 7.59
CA ILE A 50 -9.70 -6.32 6.39
C ILE A 50 -10.45 -5.81 5.16
N ALA A 51 -11.72 -6.17 4.99
CA ALA A 51 -12.55 -5.67 3.89
C ALA A 51 -12.70 -4.14 3.93
N ALA A 52 -12.88 -3.56 5.12
CA ALA A 52 -12.92 -2.10 5.29
C ALA A 52 -11.59 -1.44 4.88
N VAL A 53 -10.46 -1.99 5.34
CA VAL A 53 -9.13 -1.49 4.97
C VAL A 53 -8.89 -1.60 3.46
N ILE A 54 -9.26 -2.72 2.84
CA ILE A 54 -9.14 -2.91 1.39
C ILE A 54 -9.97 -1.85 0.64
N LYS A 55 -11.22 -1.63 1.04
CA LYS A 55 -12.11 -0.63 0.42
C LYS A 55 -11.50 0.76 0.46
N GLU A 56 -11.03 1.22 1.62
CA GLU A 56 -10.42 2.54 1.76
C GLU A 56 -9.13 2.65 0.93
N CYS A 57 -8.30 1.60 0.93
CA CYS A 57 -7.07 1.60 0.14
C CYS A 57 -7.34 1.61 -1.38
N CYS A 58 -8.43 0.99 -1.84
CA CYS A 58 -8.89 1.09 -3.23
C CYS A 58 -9.28 2.52 -3.60
N LEU A 59 -10.01 3.23 -2.74
CA LEU A 59 -10.38 4.64 -2.95
C LEU A 59 -9.15 5.55 -3.04
N VAL A 60 -8.18 5.33 -2.16
CA VAL A 60 -6.89 6.06 -2.20
C VAL A 60 -6.16 5.76 -3.51
N THR A 61 -6.11 4.50 -3.93
CA THR A 61 -5.46 4.08 -5.19
C THR A 61 -6.13 4.72 -6.40
N LEU A 62 -7.46 4.79 -6.44
CA LEU A 62 -8.21 5.49 -7.49
C LEU A 62 -7.88 6.99 -7.54
N SER A 63 -7.77 7.62 -6.37
CA SER A 63 -7.39 9.03 -6.26
C SER A 63 -5.96 9.28 -6.81
N LEU A 64 -5.04 8.35 -6.52
CA LEU A 64 -3.67 8.39 -7.03
C LEU A 64 -3.55 8.11 -8.54
N LYS A 65 -4.59 7.53 -9.15
CA LYS A 65 -4.71 7.30 -10.60
C LYS A 65 -5.54 8.37 -11.31
N SER A 66 -5.86 9.46 -10.63
CA SER A 66 -6.60 10.54 -11.28
C SER A 66 -5.77 11.10 -12.44
N GLN A 67 -6.41 11.24 -13.60
CA GLN A 67 -5.78 11.82 -14.79
C GLN A 67 -5.24 13.24 -14.53
N ILE A 68 -5.85 13.95 -13.59
CA ILE A 68 -5.43 15.27 -13.12
C ILE A 68 -4.05 15.18 -12.48
N LEU A 69 -3.84 14.25 -11.54
CA LEU A 69 -2.55 14.08 -10.85
C LEU A 69 -1.45 13.65 -11.82
N ASP A 70 -1.78 12.84 -12.83
CA ASP A 70 -0.83 12.46 -13.88
C ASP A 70 -0.42 13.67 -14.72
N ALA A 71 -1.38 14.49 -15.17
CA ALA A 71 -1.09 15.72 -15.91
C ALA A 71 -0.26 16.72 -15.08
N GLU A 72 -0.57 16.89 -13.80
CA GLU A 72 0.23 17.71 -12.88
C GLU A 72 1.65 17.18 -12.71
N THR A 73 1.81 15.86 -12.63
CA THR A 73 3.12 15.21 -12.54
C THR A 73 3.94 15.42 -13.82
N ASP A 74 3.31 15.37 -15.00
CA ASP A 74 3.96 15.60 -16.28
C ASP A 74 4.42 17.06 -16.42
N VAL A 75 3.57 18.01 -16.02
CA VAL A 75 3.94 19.43 -15.97
C VAL A 75 5.11 19.66 -15.00
N LEU A 76 5.08 19.05 -13.81
CA LEU A 76 6.19 19.11 -12.86
C LEU A 76 7.49 18.58 -13.47
N CYS A 77 7.43 17.43 -14.16
CA CYS A 77 8.58 16.86 -14.87
C CYS A 77 9.13 17.81 -15.94
N ALA A 78 8.24 18.41 -16.75
CA ALA A 78 8.62 19.36 -17.79
C ALA A 78 9.30 20.61 -17.20
N VAL A 79 8.75 21.19 -16.13
CA VAL A 79 9.34 22.34 -15.42
C VAL A 79 10.70 22.01 -14.83
N LEU A 80 10.83 20.84 -14.19
CA LEU A 80 12.10 20.39 -13.62
C LEU A 80 13.17 20.20 -14.69
N TYR A 81 12.78 19.64 -15.83
CA TYR A 81 13.66 19.40 -16.98
C TYR A 81 14.13 20.71 -17.62
N SER A 82 13.19 21.61 -17.97
CA SER A 82 13.51 22.88 -18.63
C SER A 82 14.41 23.77 -17.77
N ASN A 83 14.26 23.71 -16.45
CA ASN A 83 15.01 24.53 -15.50
C ASN A 83 16.24 23.84 -14.92
N HIS A 84 16.52 22.58 -15.27
CA HIS A 84 17.60 21.80 -14.68
C HIS A 84 18.96 22.51 -14.77
N ASN A 85 19.30 23.02 -15.95
CA ASN A 85 20.59 23.66 -16.21
C ASN A 85 20.73 25.01 -15.51
N ARG A 86 19.62 25.75 -15.34
CA ARG A 86 19.63 27.10 -14.77
C ARG A 86 19.49 27.10 -13.26
N MET A 87 18.65 26.21 -12.72
CA MET A 87 18.20 26.24 -11.33
C MET A 87 18.52 24.96 -10.56
N GLY A 88 19.25 24.01 -11.13
CA GLY A 88 19.45 22.66 -10.56
C GLY A 88 20.02 22.57 -9.13
N ARG A 89 20.66 23.64 -8.65
CA ARG A 89 21.21 23.74 -7.28
C ARG A 89 20.39 24.65 -6.37
N HIS A 90 19.39 25.33 -6.90
CA HIS A 90 18.58 26.28 -6.15
C HIS A 90 17.56 25.54 -5.28
N LYS A 91 17.34 26.05 -4.07
CA LYS A 91 16.39 25.50 -3.10
C LYS A 91 15.00 25.20 -3.68
N PRO A 92 14.33 26.10 -4.43
CA PRO A 92 13.01 25.80 -4.99
C PRO A 92 13.02 24.66 -6.00
N HIS A 93 14.06 24.55 -6.84
CA HIS A 93 14.20 23.44 -7.79
C HIS A 93 14.40 22.11 -7.07
N LEU A 94 15.22 22.10 -6.01
CA LEU A 94 15.43 20.91 -5.19
C LEU A 94 14.16 20.49 -4.43
N ALA A 95 13.35 21.45 -3.96
CA ALA A 95 12.07 21.18 -3.31
C ALA A 95 11.07 20.54 -4.29
N LEU A 96 10.93 21.09 -5.50
CA LEU A 96 10.13 20.49 -6.58
C LEU A 96 10.62 19.07 -6.94
N LYS A 97 11.94 18.87 -6.98
CA LYS A 97 12.52 17.55 -7.22
C LYS A 97 12.19 16.55 -6.11
N GLN A 98 12.07 16.99 -4.86
CA GLN A 98 11.63 16.12 -3.75
C GLN A 98 10.17 15.69 -3.92
N VAL A 99 9.30 16.59 -4.39
CA VAL A 99 7.90 16.26 -4.71
C VAL A 99 7.85 15.19 -5.82
N GLU A 100 8.58 15.39 -6.91
CA GLU A 100 8.69 14.41 -8.02
C GLU A 100 9.20 13.05 -7.53
N GLN A 101 10.24 13.03 -6.69
CA GLN A 101 10.78 11.81 -6.12
C GLN A 101 9.78 11.09 -5.20
N CYS A 102 9.05 11.82 -4.38
CA CYS A 102 8.01 11.25 -3.52
C CYS A 102 6.90 10.60 -4.36
N LEU A 103 6.44 11.27 -5.41
CA LEU A 103 5.44 10.73 -6.35
C LEU A 103 5.95 9.45 -7.03
N LYS A 104 7.19 9.44 -7.53
CA LYS A 104 7.80 8.23 -8.12
C LYS A 104 7.88 7.08 -7.12
N ARG A 105 8.29 7.35 -5.88
CA ARG A 105 8.36 6.33 -4.81
C ARG A 105 6.98 5.77 -4.46
N LEU A 106 5.95 6.62 -4.42
CA LEU A 106 4.58 6.22 -4.15
C LEU A 106 4.05 5.31 -5.28
N LYS A 107 4.23 5.70 -6.55
CA LYS A 107 3.85 4.87 -7.71
C LYS A 107 4.58 3.52 -7.71
N ASN A 108 5.89 3.52 -7.45
CA ASN A 108 6.70 2.29 -7.40
C ASN A 108 6.34 1.35 -6.24
N MET A 109 5.61 1.80 -5.22
CA MET A 109 5.22 0.95 -4.11
C MET A 109 4.23 -0.15 -4.53
N ASN A 110 3.56 0.03 -5.68
CA ASN A 110 2.57 -0.89 -6.28
C ASN A 110 1.49 -1.31 -5.27
N LEU A 111 0.91 -0.32 -4.59
CA LEU A 111 -0.10 -0.56 -3.56
C LEU A 111 -1.32 -1.28 -4.15
N GLU A 112 -1.73 -0.91 -5.37
CA GLU A 112 -2.83 -1.56 -6.10
C GLU A 112 -2.63 -3.06 -6.25
N GLY A 113 -1.50 -3.50 -6.81
CA GLY A 113 -1.23 -4.92 -7.02
C GLY A 113 -1.22 -5.68 -5.71
N SER A 114 -0.66 -5.09 -4.64
CA SER A 114 -0.68 -5.71 -3.31
C SER A 114 -2.09 -5.80 -2.69
N ILE A 115 -2.98 -4.84 -2.96
CA ILE A 115 -4.38 -4.89 -2.51
C ILE A 115 -5.17 -5.89 -3.35
N GLN A 116 -4.93 -5.94 -4.67
CA GLN A 116 -5.59 -6.88 -5.56
C GLN A 116 -5.24 -8.31 -5.19
N ASP A 117 -3.94 -8.63 -5.04
CA ASP A 117 -3.44 -9.94 -4.60
C ASP A 117 -4.10 -10.36 -3.26
N LEU A 118 -4.27 -9.40 -2.34
CA LEU A 118 -4.94 -9.64 -1.07
C LEU A 118 -6.43 -9.91 -1.26
N SER A 119 -7.14 -9.08 -2.04
CA SER A 119 -8.58 -9.25 -2.31
C SER A 119 -8.90 -10.58 -2.99
N GLU A 120 -8.06 -11.00 -3.94
CA GLU A 120 -8.19 -12.28 -4.62
C GLU A 120 -8.04 -13.44 -3.63
N SER A 121 -7.11 -13.34 -2.67
CA SER A 121 -6.90 -14.34 -1.61
C SER A 121 -8.10 -14.49 -0.68
N PHE A 122 -8.88 -13.40 -0.44
CA PHE A 122 -10.08 -13.42 0.40
C PHE A 122 -11.36 -13.79 -0.36
N SER A 123 -11.42 -13.59 -1.69
CA SER A 123 -12.62 -13.75 -2.50
C SER A 123 -12.88 -15.16 -3.05
N SER A 124 -12.01 -16.14 -2.78
CA SER A 124 -12.03 -17.47 -3.43
C SER A 124 -13.21 -18.40 -3.07
N ASN A 125 -14.30 -17.89 -2.47
CA ASN A 125 -15.36 -18.72 -1.89
C ASN A 125 -16.80 -18.43 -2.37
N GLU A 126 -17.02 -17.66 -3.43
CA GLU A 126 -18.39 -17.40 -3.92
C GLU A 126 -19.03 -18.57 -4.71
N ASN A 127 -18.25 -19.59 -5.10
CA ASN A 127 -18.74 -20.68 -5.96
C ASN A 127 -18.83 -22.06 -5.28
N GLN A 128 -18.63 -22.18 -3.96
CA GLN A 128 -18.71 -23.47 -3.28
C GLN A 128 -20.14 -23.78 -2.78
N PRO A 129 -20.68 -24.97 -3.10
CA PRO A 129 -21.98 -25.39 -2.57
C PRO A 129 -21.96 -25.42 -1.04
N VAL A 130 -23.09 -25.03 -0.46
CA VAL A 130 -23.40 -24.78 0.97
C VAL A 130 -22.95 -25.87 1.97
N ALA A 131 -22.48 -27.03 1.51
CA ALA A 131 -22.09 -28.16 2.35
C ALA A 131 -20.61 -28.19 2.77
N THR A 132 -19.74 -27.30 2.27
CA THR A 132 -18.32 -27.30 2.68
C THR A 132 -17.77 -25.89 2.63
N ARG A 133 -17.90 -25.12 3.71
CA ARG A 133 -17.33 -23.77 3.84
C ARG A 133 -15.84 -23.87 4.15
N ALA A 134 -15.00 -24.07 3.14
CA ALA A 134 -13.56 -23.95 3.32
C ALA A 134 -13.20 -22.46 3.43
N CYS A 135 -12.92 -21.96 4.63
CA CYS A 135 -12.41 -20.60 4.80
C CYS A 135 -10.95 -20.56 4.34
N VAL A 136 -10.64 -19.76 3.32
CA VAL A 136 -9.27 -19.53 2.87
C VAL A 136 -8.69 -18.43 3.75
N ILE A 137 -7.88 -18.83 4.73
CA ILE A 137 -7.22 -17.90 5.63
C ILE A 137 -5.83 -17.61 5.04
N PRO A 138 -5.53 -16.36 4.65
CA PRO A 138 -4.18 -16.03 4.21
C PRO A 138 -3.21 -16.22 5.37
N SER A 139 -2.03 -16.77 5.07
CA SER A 139 -1.00 -16.92 6.10
C SER A 139 -0.62 -15.56 6.70
N GLN A 140 -0.32 -15.56 8.01
CA GLN A 140 0.18 -14.40 8.76
C GLN A 140 1.21 -13.52 7.99
N PRO A 141 2.26 -14.08 7.33
CA PRO A 141 3.21 -13.27 6.57
C PRO A 141 2.60 -12.50 5.38
N VAL A 142 1.53 -12.99 4.76
CA VAL A 142 0.82 -12.27 3.68
C VAL A 142 0.12 -11.04 4.25
N VAL A 143 -0.59 -11.21 5.37
CA VAL A 143 -1.30 -10.12 6.04
C VAL A 143 -0.32 -9.07 6.55
N GLU A 144 0.75 -9.50 7.23
CA GLU A 144 1.81 -8.60 7.71
C GLU A 144 2.47 -7.79 6.59
N PHE A 145 2.72 -8.42 5.43
CA PHE A 145 3.30 -7.76 4.28
C PHE A 145 2.41 -6.65 3.73
N VAL A 146 1.12 -6.94 3.54
CA VAL A 146 0.18 -5.95 2.98
C VAL A 146 -0.04 -4.82 3.98
N LEU A 147 -0.17 -5.10 5.27
CA LEU A 147 -0.24 -4.07 6.31
C LEU A 147 1.02 -3.18 6.34
N MET A 148 2.20 -3.77 6.16
CA MET A 148 3.46 -3.02 6.06
C MET A 148 3.53 -2.14 4.80
N LYS A 149 2.98 -2.62 3.67
CA LYS A 149 2.85 -1.84 2.43
C LYS A 149 1.90 -0.66 2.61
N ILE A 150 0.74 -0.89 3.22
CA ILE A 150 -0.24 0.16 3.53
C ILE A 150 0.38 1.22 4.44
N LEU A 151 1.04 0.81 5.53
CA LEU A 151 1.70 1.73 6.46
C LEU A 151 2.79 2.56 5.75
N GLY A 152 3.59 1.90 4.89
CA GLY A 152 4.61 2.57 4.09
C GLY A 152 4.01 3.59 3.11
N ALA A 153 2.90 3.25 2.47
CA ALA A 153 2.17 4.15 1.56
C ALA A 153 1.61 5.37 2.31
N CYS A 154 0.98 5.18 3.47
CA CYS A 154 0.50 6.27 4.32
C CYS A 154 1.64 7.22 4.72
N LYS A 155 2.82 6.69 5.07
CA LYS A 155 4.00 7.52 5.38
C LYS A 155 4.49 8.30 4.17
N LEU A 156 4.50 7.70 2.98
CA LEU A 156 4.88 8.40 1.74
C LEU A 156 3.87 9.48 1.37
N LEU A 157 2.57 9.24 1.55
CA LEU A 157 1.51 10.23 1.34
C LEU A 157 1.66 11.43 2.27
N LEU A 158 1.90 11.19 3.57
CA LEU A 158 2.17 12.27 4.53
C LEU A 158 3.42 13.06 4.15
N ARG A 159 4.48 12.38 3.69
CA ARG A 159 5.70 13.04 3.20
C ARG A 159 5.45 13.86 1.94
N LEU A 160 4.66 13.34 1.00
CA LEU A 160 4.26 14.07 -0.21
C LEU A 160 3.52 15.35 0.16
N LEU A 161 2.54 15.27 1.05
CA LEU A 161 1.79 16.43 1.53
C LEU A 161 2.72 17.46 2.20
N ASP A 162 3.62 17.03 3.09
CA ASP A 162 4.60 17.91 3.74
C ASP A 162 5.53 18.59 2.73
N CYS A 163 6.04 17.85 1.74
CA CYS A 163 6.85 18.40 0.65
C CYS A 163 6.05 19.39 -0.20
N CYS A 164 4.79 19.09 -0.53
CA CYS A 164 3.94 20.00 -1.29
C CYS A 164 3.66 21.29 -0.52
N CYS A 165 3.31 21.21 0.76
CA CYS A 165 3.08 22.38 1.61
C CYS A 165 4.33 23.28 1.68
N LYS A 166 5.51 22.69 1.89
CA LYS A 166 6.78 23.45 1.93
C LYS A 166 7.16 24.07 0.58
N THR A 167 6.78 23.43 -0.53
CA THR A 167 7.17 23.89 -1.86
C THR A 167 6.20 24.93 -2.43
N PHE A 168 4.89 24.77 -2.17
CA PHE A 168 3.84 25.57 -2.81
C PHE A 168 3.17 26.58 -1.89
N LEU A 169 3.12 26.33 -0.57
CA LEU A 169 2.42 27.21 0.38
C LEU A 169 3.36 28.07 1.23
N TYR A 170 4.58 27.60 1.51
CA TYR A 170 5.59 28.31 2.29
C TYR A 170 6.92 28.48 1.52
N PRO A 171 6.92 29.22 0.39
CA PRO A 171 8.07 29.35 -0.50
C PRO A 171 9.29 30.07 0.11
#